data_AF-A0A7S3SKL5-F1
#
_entry.id   AF-A0A7S3SKL5-F1
#
_cell.length_a   1.000
_cell.length_b   1.000
_cell.length_c   1.000
_cell.angle_alpha   90.00
_cell.angle_beta   90.00
_cell.angle_gamma   90.00
#
_symmetry.space_group_name_H-M   'P 1'
#
loop_
_entity.id
_entity.type
_entity.pdbx_description
1 polymer ?
#
loop_
_entity_poly.entity_id
_entity_poly.type
_entity_poly.pdbx_seq_one_letter_code
_entity_poly.pdbx_strand_id
1 'polypeptide(L)'
;HFLLCHSPVGDTFRIRGRKFPALISCCVVDEFMPWPRDALDGVAKRFLIDLVDAGNLPDENMLGIVAANMAEVHLSIDAANRSFLAEERRYNYTTPKSFLELISFYMKMLGDRQSSAG
;
A
#
# COMPACT_ATOMS: atom_id res chain seq x y z
N HIS A 1 4.34 25.11 13.99
CA HIS A 1 4.79 24.25 12.87
C HIS A 1 3.64 24.12 11.87
N PHE A 2 3.93 24.24 10.58
CA PHE A 2 2.95 24.08 9.50
C PHE A 2 3.43 22.93 8.61
N LEU A 3 2.52 22.07 8.14
CA LEU A 3 2.85 20.94 7.28
C LEU A 3 2.31 21.16 5.87
N LEU A 4 3.13 20.82 4.88
CA LEU A 4 2.79 20.89 3.45
C LEU A 4 2.95 19.51 2.84
N CYS A 5 1.92 19.04 2.14
CA CYS A 5 1.96 17.76 1.43
C CYS A 5 1.94 18.03 -0.08
N HIS A 6 2.97 17.54 -0.77
CA HIS A 6 3.10 17.66 -2.22
C HIS A 6 3.36 16.29 -2.83
N SER A 7 2.73 16.02 -3.97
CA SER A 7 3.09 14.86 -4.77
C SER A 7 4.40 15.15 -5.54
N PRO A 8 5.39 14.25 -5.51
CA PRO A 8 6.58 14.36 -6.35
C PRO A 8 6.27 14.02 -7.82
N VAL A 9 5.08 13.50 -8.13
CA VAL A 9 4.68 13.12 -9.47
C VAL A 9 4.38 14.36 -10.32
N GLY A 10 5.04 14.44 -11.48
CA GLY A 10 4.88 15.53 -12.44
C GLY A 10 5.64 16.80 -12.06
N ASP A 11 5.36 17.89 -12.77
CA ASP A 11 6.18 19.11 -12.70
C ASP A 11 5.69 20.16 -11.69
N THR A 12 4.52 19.96 -11.08
CA THR A 12 3.85 20.97 -10.27
C THR A 12 4.68 21.40 -9.07
N PHE A 13 5.23 20.44 -8.31
CA PHE A 13 6.06 20.75 -7.14
C PHE A 13 7.34 21.49 -7.55
N ARG A 14 8.01 21.02 -8.62
CA ARG A 14 9.20 21.66 -9.19
C ARG A 14 8.92 23.12 -9.61
N ILE A 15 7.80 23.38 -10.27
CA ILE A 15 7.40 24.74 -10.67
C ILE A 15 7.14 25.63 -9.44
N ARG A 16 6.47 25.11 -8.41
CA ARG A 16 6.20 25.84 -7.17
C ARG A 16 7.48 26.13 -6.38
N GLY A 17 8.39 25.17 -6.27
CA GLY A 17 9.68 25.36 -5.60
C GLY A 17 10.53 26.46 -6.25
N ARG A 18 10.48 26.59 -7.58
CA ARG A 18 11.13 27.71 -8.30
C ARG A 18 10.45 29.05 -8.07
N LYS A 19 9.12 29.08 -7.95
CA LYS A 19 8.35 30.31 -7.70
C LYS A 19 8.47 30.79 -6.24
N PHE A 20 8.62 29.86 -5.30
CA PHE A 20 8.64 30.13 -3.86
C PHE A 20 9.83 29.41 -3.20
N PRO A 21 11.04 29.99 -3.21
CA PRO A 21 12.26 29.33 -2.72
C PRO A 21 12.19 28.90 -1.24
N ALA A 22 11.41 29.60 -0.43
CA ALA A 22 11.17 29.28 0.97
C ALA A 22 10.63 27.85 1.18
N LEU A 23 9.93 27.27 0.19
CA LEU A 23 9.45 25.88 0.24
C LEU A 23 10.59 24.85 0.32
N ILE A 24 11.78 25.21 -0.14
CA ILE A 24 12.96 24.34 -0.15
C ILE A 24 13.96 24.79 0.92
N SER A 25 14.14 26.10 1.13
CA SER A 25 15.16 26.63 2.05
C SER A 25 14.70 26.71 3.51
N CYS A 26 13.40 26.77 3.77
CA CYS A 26 12.85 27.00 5.11
C CYS A 26 11.95 25.85 5.60
N CYS A 27 11.83 24.77 4.82
CA CYS A 27 11.09 23.57 5.20
C CYS A 27 12.04 22.39 5.34
N VAL A 28 11.75 21.52 6.30
CA VAL A 28 12.37 20.19 6.34
C VAL A 28 11.60 19.31 5.36
N VAL A 29 12.32 18.68 4.43
CA VAL A 29 11.74 17.75 3.47
C VAL A 29 11.72 16.36 4.09
N ASP A 30 10.54 15.75 4.11
CA ASP A 30 10.34 14.36 4.49
C ASP A 30 9.74 13.61 3.28
N GLU A 31 10.43 12.57 2.83
CA GLU A 31 10.09 11.83 1.61
C GLU A 31 9.39 10.51 1.97
N PHE A 32 8.20 10.32 1.40
CA PHE A 32 7.40 9.12 1.60
C PHE A 32 7.75 8.10 0.50
N MET A 33 8.62 7.16 0.85
CA MET A 33 9.02 6.08 -0.04
C MET A 33 7.94 4.99 -0.14
N PRO A 34 7.90 4.22 -1.25
CA PRO A 34 7.10 3.00 -1.32
C PRO A 34 7.40 2.07 -0.15
N TRP A 35 6.39 1.35 0.33
CA TRP A 35 6.59 0.43 1.44
C TRP A 35 7.50 -0.73 1.03
N PRO A 36 8.61 -0.98 1.77
CA PRO A 36 9.42 -2.16 1.54
C PRO A 36 8.64 -3.43 1.89
N ARG A 37 9.11 -4.59 1.41
CA ARG A 37 8.50 -5.89 1.70
C ARG A 37 8.23 -6.09 3.19
N ASP A 38 9.21 -5.82 4.04
CA ASP A 38 9.09 -6.03 5.48
C ASP A 38 7.99 -5.15 6.11
N ALA A 39 7.78 -3.94 5.58
CA ALA A 39 6.69 -3.07 6.01
C ALA A 39 5.34 -3.62 5.55
N LEU A 40 5.24 -4.13 4.32
CA LEU A 40 4.02 -4.78 3.81
C LEU A 40 3.66 -6.01 4.65
N ASP A 41 4.65 -6.87 4.95
CA ASP A 41 4.47 -8.02 5.81
C ASP A 41 4.01 -7.62 7.21
N GLY A 42 4.67 -6.62 7.82
CA GLY A 42 4.33 -6.12 9.14
C GLY A 42 2.91 -5.54 9.21
N VAL A 43 2.51 -4.76 8.20
CA VAL A 43 1.16 -4.20 8.09
C VAL A 43 0.14 -5.32 7.89
N ALA A 44 0.36 -6.25 6.96
CA ALA A 44 -0.56 -7.35 6.74
C ALA A 44 -0.75 -8.21 8.00
N LYS A 45 0.34 -8.60 8.67
CA LYS A 45 0.27 -9.35 9.95
C LYS A 45 -0.52 -8.59 11.01
N ARG A 46 -0.30 -7.28 11.13
CA ARG A 46 -1.01 -6.45 12.12
C ARG A 46 -2.51 -6.41 11.89
N PHE A 47 -2.96 -6.40 10.63
CA PHE A 47 -4.40 -6.39 10.31
C PHE A 47 -5.04 -7.79 10.36
N LEU A 48 -4.26 -8.85 10.09
CA LEU A 48 -4.78 -10.22 10.05
C LEU A 48 -4.79 -10.93 11.41
N ILE A 49 -4.13 -10.39 12.44
CA ILE A 49 -4.04 -11.03 13.76
C ILE A 49 -5.43 -11.26 14.37
N ASP A 50 -6.35 -10.31 14.19
CA ASP A 50 -7.72 -10.41 14.69
C ASP A 50 -8.49 -11.60 14.08
N LEU A 51 -8.09 -12.07 12.88
CA LEU A 51 -8.67 -13.26 12.27
C LEU A 51 -8.19 -14.55 12.91
N VAL A 52 -6.95 -14.58 13.44
CA VAL A 52 -6.45 -15.73 14.21
C VAL A 52 -7.18 -15.79 15.54
N ASP A 53 -7.30 -14.65 16.24
CA ASP A 53 -7.99 -14.56 17.53
C ASP A 53 -9.48 -14.95 17.42
N ALA A 54 -10.13 -14.61 16.30
CA ALA A 54 -11.51 -15.00 16.00
C ALA A 54 -11.66 -16.46 15.55
N GLY A 55 -10.56 -17.21 15.35
CA GLY A 55 -10.58 -18.58 14.83
C GLY A 55 -10.90 -18.68 13.33
N ASN A 56 -10.88 -17.56 12.60
CA ASN A 56 -11.11 -17.52 11.16
C ASN A 56 -9.85 -17.93 10.37
N LEU A 57 -8.66 -17.74 10.96
CA LEU A 57 -7.40 -18.32 10.50
C LEU A 57 -6.94 -19.43 11.47
N PRO A 58 -6.33 -20.52 10.98
CA PRO A 58 -5.98 -21.68 11.81
C PRO A 58 -4.91 -21.39 12.88
N ASP A 59 -3.83 -20.71 12.51
CA ASP A 59 -2.67 -20.44 13.37
C ASP A 59 -1.83 -19.25 12.87
N GLU A 60 -0.83 -18.85 13.68
CA GLU A 60 0.11 -17.78 13.33
C GLU A 60 0.98 -18.10 12.11
N ASN A 61 1.23 -19.39 11.82
CA ASN A 61 2.00 -19.80 10.66
C ASN A 61 1.23 -19.49 9.36
N MET A 62 -0.06 -19.84 9.32
CA MET A 62 -0.95 -19.50 8.22
C MET A 62 -1.07 -17.97 8.07
N LEU A 63 -1.15 -17.22 9.17
CA LEU A 63 -1.13 -15.76 9.13
C LEU A 63 0.16 -15.24 8.47
N GLY A 64 1.32 -15.83 8.81
CA GLY A 64 2.60 -15.48 8.21
C GLY A 64 2.63 -15.72 6.70
N ILE A 65 2.10 -16.87 6.26
CA ILE A 65 2.01 -17.23 4.84
C ILE A 65 1.07 -16.29 4.08
N VAL A 66 -0.11 -16.01 4.63
CA VAL A 66 -1.10 -15.10 4.00
C VAL A 66 -0.55 -13.68 3.91
N ALA A 67 0.09 -13.18 4.96
CA ALA A 67 0.72 -11.86 4.95
C ALA A 67 1.83 -11.74 3.90
N ALA A 68 2.74 -12.73 3.85
CA ALA A 68 3.81 -12.78 2.87
C ALA A 68 3.27 -12.86 1.43
N ASN A 69 2.19 -13.61 1.22
CA ASN A 69 1.52 -13.69 -0.07
C ASN A 69 0.90 -12.35 -0.48
N MET A 70 0.22 -11.65 0.44
CA MET A 70 -0.34 -10.32 0.16
C MET A 70 0.76 -9.33 -0.25
N ALA A 71 1.90 -9.31 0.46
CA ALA A 71 3.04 -8.47 0.10
C ALA A 71 3.59 -8.81 -1.29
N GLU A 72 3.74 -10.10 -1.61
CA GLU A 72 4.19 -10.55 -2.93
C GLU A 72 3.25 -10.10 -4.04
N VAL A 73 1.94 -10.31 -3.86
CA VAL A 73 0.92 -9.89 -4.82
C VAL A 73 1.00 -8.38 -5.05
N HIS A 74 1.10 -7.59 -3.98
CA HIS A 74 1.21 -6.14 -4.08
C HIS A 74 2.44 -5.68 -4.88
N LEU A 75 3.60 -6.27 -4.60
CA LEU A 75 4.85 -5.95 -5.28
C LEU A 75 4.85 -6.42 -6.76
N SER A 76 4.16 -7.52 -7.06
CA SER A 76 4.07 -8.05 -8.43
C SER A 76 3.33 -7.10 -9.40
N ILE A 77 2.41 -6.27 -8.88
CA ILE A 77 1.61 -5.33 -9.69
C ILE A 77 2.50 -4.29 -10.37
N ASP A 78 3.66 -3.95 -9.81
CA ASP A 78 4.56 -2.97 -10.43
C ASP A 78 5.09 -3.44 -11.79
N ALA A 79 5.30 -4.73 -11.98
CA ALA A 79 5.64 -5.28 -13.29
C ALA A 79 4.47 -5.14 -14.28
N ALA A 80 3.25 -5.44 -13.83
CA ALA A 80 2.05 -5.30 -14.65
C ALA A 80 1.78 -3.83 -15.02
N ASN A 81 1.97 -2.89 -14.10
CA ASN A 81 1.80 -1.45 -14.35
C ASN A 81 2.79 -0.93 -15.40
N ARG A 82 4.02 -1.47 -15.45
CA ARG A 82 5.00 -1.12 -16.49
C ARG A 82 4.56 -1.59 -17.86
N SER A 83 4.08 -2.83 -17.98
CA SER A 83 3.55 -3.35 -19.24
C SER A 83 2.31 -2.57 -19.68
N PHE A 84 1.39 -2.28 -18.76
CA PHE A 84 0.20 -1.49 -19.02
C PHE A 84 0.54 -0.08 -19.54
N LEU A 85 1.53 0.59 -18.95
CA LEU A 85 1.98 1.89 -19.44
C LEU A 85 2.56 1.82 -20.87
N ALA A 86 3.28 0.74 -21.19
CA ALA A 86 3.88 0.55 -22.50
C ALA A 86 2.82 0.35 -23.60
N GLU A 87 1.77 -0.39 -23.29
CA GLU A 87 0.69 -0.75 -24.22
C GLU A 87 -0.37 0.35 -24.33
N GLU A 88 -0.90 0.81 -23.19
CA GLU A 88 -2.06 1.70 -23.13
C GLU A 88 -1.69 3.18 -23.00
N ARG A 89 -0.40 3.50 -22.82
CA ARG A 89 0.09 4.88 -22.58
C ARG A 89 -0.60 5.56 -21.40
N ARG A 90 -1.11 4.77 -20.45
CA ARG A 90 -1.80 5.23 -19.25
C ARG A 90 -1.07 4.74 -18.01
N TYR A 91 -0.90 5.62 -17.04
CA TYR A 91 -0.34 5.26 -15.75
C TYR A 91 -1.39 4.57 -14.88
N ASN A 92 -1.01 3.43 -14.31
CA ASN A 92 -1.67 2.84 -13.15
C ASN A 92 -0.69 2.86 -11.98
N TYR A 93 -1.17 3.21 -10.79
CA TYR A 93 -0.32 3.41 -9.62
C TYR A 93 -0.72 2.46 -8.51
N THR A 94 0.27 1.70 -8.04
CA THR A 94 0.18 0.96 -6.80
C THR A 94 0.43 1.93 -5.64
N THR A 95 -0.44 1.91 -4.62
CA THR A 95 -0.29 2.80 -3.44
C THR A 95 -0.47 2.02 -2.14
N PRO A 96 0.09 2.49 -1.01
CA PRO A 96 -0.18 1.89 0.29
C PRO A 96 -1.68 1.75 0.60
N LYS A 97 -2.50 2.69 0.13
CA LYS A 97 -3.96 2.61 0.24
C LYS A 97 -4.53 1.38 -0.47
N SER A 98 -4.11 1.11 -1.71
CA SER A 98 -4.55 -0.09 -2.45
C SER A 98 -4.16 -1.40 -1.76
N PHE A 99 -3.05 -1.41 -0.99
CA PHE A 99 -2.68 -2.57 -0.15
C PHE A 99 -3.65 -2.75 1.02
N LEU A 100 -4.01 -1.68 1.72
CA LEU A 100 -4.98 -1.72 2.81
C LEU A 100 -6.37 -2.15 2.31
N GLU A 101 -6.74 -1.73 1.10
CA GLU A 101 -7.96 -2.17 0.42
C GLU A 101 -7.92 -3.67 0.09
N LEU A 102 -6.79 -4.20 -0.38
CA LEU A 102 -6.59 -5.64 -0.58
C LEU A 102 -6.81 -6.44 0.71
N ILE A 103 -6.19 -6.01 1.82
CA ILE A 103 -6.34 -6.68 3.12
C ILE A 103 -7.79 -6.63 3.58
N SER A 104 -8.40 -5.44 3.54
CA SER A 104 -9.79 -5.24 3.96
C SER A 104 -10.77 -6.07 3.13
N PHE A 105 -10.54 -6.16 1.83
CA PHE A 105 -11.32 -6.97 0.91
C PHE A 105 -11.18 -8.46 1.21
N TYR A 106 -9.97 -8.94 1.51
CA TYR A 106 -9.73 -10.32 1.91
C TYR A 106 -10.48 -10.68 3.20
N MET A 107 -10.36 -9.85 4.25
CA MET A 107 -11.04 -10.07 5.53
C MET A 107 -12.56 -10.18 5.35
N LYS A 108 -13.14 -9.26 4.56
CA LYS A 108 -14.57 -9.29 4.23
C LYS A 108 -14.97 -10.57 3.50
N MET A 109 -14.25 -10.92 2.43
CA MET A 109 -14.56 -12.09 1.62
C MET A 109 -14.49 -13.39 2.44
N LEU A 110 -13.51 -13.49 3.34
CA LEU A 110 -13.36 -14.63 4.23
C LEU A 110 -14.57 -14.77 5.17
N GLY A 111 -14.98 -13.66 5.80
CA GLY A 111 -16.16 -13.64 6.66
C GLY A 111 -17.47 -13.97 5.92
N ASP A 112 -17.66 -13.41 4.73
CA ASP A 112 -18.82 -13.70 3.87
C ASP A 112 -18.87 -15.18 3.48
N ARG A 113 -17.71 -15.80 3.22
CA ARG A 113 -17.61 -17.23 2.87
C ARG A 113 -17.84 -18.15 4.07
N GLN A 114 -17.40 -17.77 5.26
CA GLN A 114 -17.60 -18.55 6.48
C GLN A 114 -19.06 -18.49 6.96
N SER A 115 -19.68 -17.32 6.87
CA SER A 115 -21.11 -17.12 7.21
C SER A 115 -22.08 -17.80 6.24
N SER A 116 -21.71 -17.98 4.97
CA SER A 116 -22.52 -18.72 3.98
C SER A 116 -22.32 -20.23 4.03
N ALA A 117 -21.28 -20.71 4.72
CA ALA A 117 -20.98 -22.14 4.89
C ALA A 117 -21.58 -22.74 6.19
N GLY A 118 -22.15 -21.92 7.07
CA GLY A 118 -22.90 -22.32 8.26
C GLY A 118 -24.40 -22.14 8.08
#